data_AF-A0A7C8DQQ5-F1
#
_entry.id   AF-A0A7C8DQQ5-F1
#
_cell.length_a   1.000
_cell.length_b   1.000
_cell.length_c   1.000
_cell.angle_alpha   90.00
_cell.angle_beta   90.00
_cell.angle_gamma   90.00
#
_symmetry.space_group_name_H-M   'P 1'
#
loop_
_entity.id
_entity.type
_entity.pdbx_description
1 polymer ?
#
loop_
_entity_poly.entity_id
_entity_poly.type
_entity_poly.pdbx_seq_one_letter_code
_entity_poly.pdbx_strand_id
1 'polypeptide(L)'
;MSGETRNILVLNHDSKTTEFIKTVFSEPCDVTSADNLAEVSEKADGNFDVIVTGYVVPAVSGEKATAYLNGIQEAFDGAASTLREKTDANEMLLKTIKQEQSNILAFLQKHIRQAEKEKALLRQEMQAVAEKDEVYLKEKMEAEKKAETALKAKAEAEKKAEAALKAAAEAKKRTDTAVKSEGEAKKKAEAALKAKAEAEKKAEAALKAAAEAEKGAETALNEKIRAEAGIAKLREEDAGRIEQLTREVNGLQEEVEKSMALVEQGRREKAAIEEKLAKIQENWEKFVAGA
;
A
#
# COMPACT_ATOMS: atom_id res chain seq x y z
N MET A 1 12.97 -29.34 -34.14
CA MET A 1 14.32 -28.78 -34.02
C MET A 1 14.35 -27.62 -34.97
N SER A 2 14.09 -26.39 -34.49
CA SER A 2 14.24 -25.19 -35.33
C SER A 2 15.71 -25.13 -35.74
N GLY A 3 15.99 -25.31 -37.03
CA GLY A 3 17.33 -25.14 -37.56
C GLY A 3 17.68 -23.67 -37.48
N GLU A 4 18.32 -23.25 -36.40
CA GLU A 4 18.90 -21.91 -36.31
C GLU A 4 20.01 -21.83 -37.36
N THR A 5 19.77 -20.98 -38.36
CA THR A 5 20.75 -20.65 -39.39
C THR A 5 21.95 -19.99 -38.70
N ARG A 6 23.13 -20.59 -38.85
CA ARG A 6 24.35 -20.04 -38.26
C ARG A 6 24.93 -18.97 -39.16
N ASN A 7 25.43 -17.89 -38.57
CA ASN A 7 26.04 -16.80 -39.31
C ASN A 7 27.57 -16.99 -39.34
N ILE A 8 28.16 -17.05 -40.53
CA ILE A 8 29.60 -17.22 -40.73
C ILE A 8 30.17 -16.00 -41.45
N LEU A 9 31.24 -15.42 -40.91
CA LEU A 9 32.01 -14.36 -41.56
C LEU A 9 33.30 -14.95 -42.14
N VAL A 10 33.54 -14.79 -43.44
CA VAL A 10 34.70 -15.33 -44.14
C VAL A 10 35.62 -14.19 -44.57
N LEU A 11 36.81 -14.13 -44.01
CA LEU A 11 37.88 -13.23 -44.45
C LEU A 11 38.87 -13.99 -45.32
N ASN A 12 38.86 -13.79 -46.63
CA ASN A 12 39.83 -14.44 -47.51
C ASN A 12 40.09 -13.58 -48.76
N HIS A 13 41.36 -13.40 -49.09
CA HIS A 13 41.78 -12.59 -50.24
C HIS A 13 41.67 -13.33 -51.59
N ASP A 14 41.54 -14.66 -51.58
CA ASP A 14 41.29 -15.44 -52.80
C ASP A 14 39.78 -15.61 -53.05
N SER A 15 39.27 -14.88 -54.03
CA SER A 15 37.85 -14.88 -54.38
C SER A 15 37.31 -16.27 -54.76
N LYS A 16 38.15 -17.13 -55.36
CA LYS A 16 37.76 -18.51 -55.69
C LYS A 16 37.52 -19.36 -54.45
N THR A 17 38.39 -19.24 -53.46
CA THR A 17 38.23 -19.93 -52.16
C THR A 17 37.04 -19.36 -51.39
N THR A 18 36.80 -18.06 -51.42
CA THR A 18 35.60 -17.44 -50.80
C THR A 18 34.30 -17.98 -51.42
N GLU A 19 34.21 -18.06 -52.75
CA GLU A 19 33.06 -18.63 -53.45
C GLU A 19 32.88 -20.14 -53.17
N PHE A 20 33.98 -20.87 -53.06
CA PHE A 20 33.94 -22.27 -52.64
C PHE A 20 33.36 -22.43 -51.23
N ILE A 21 33.81 -21.62 -50.26
CA ILE A 21 33.30 -21.65 -48.89
C ILE A 21 31.81 -21.29 -48.86
N LYS A 22 31.39 -20.24 -49.59
CA LYS A 22 29.96 -19.90 -49.71
C LYS A 22 29.15 -21.08 -50.24
N THR A 23 29.62 -21.74 -51.29
CA THR A 23 28.92 -22.89 -51.90
C THR A 23 28.82 -24.08 -50.94
N VAL A 24 29.86 -24.35 -50.15
CA VAL A 24 29.88 -25.49 -49.22
C VAL A 24 28.98 -25.25 -48.00
N PHE A 25 28.92 -24.01 -47.50
CA PHE A 25 28.24 -23.68 -46.25
C PHE A 25 26.87 -23.00 -46.44
N SER A 26 26.42 -22.73 -47.67
CA SER A 26 25.15 -22.02 -47.94
C SER A 26 23.87 -22.77 -47.56
N GLU A 27 23.91 -24.10 -47.38
CA GLU A 27 22.70 -24.86 -47.01
C GLU A 27 22.32 -24.73 -45.52
N PRO A 28 23.27 -24.80 -44.56
CA PRO A 28 22.94 -24.59 -43.14
C PRO A 28 23.32 -23.21 -42.57
N CYS A 29 24.05 -22.36 -43.30
CA CYS A 29 24.63 -21.13 -42.76
C CYS A 29 24.40 -19.92 -43.68
N ASP A 30 24.27 -18.75 -43.07
CA ASP A 30 24.35 -17.46 -43.74
C ASP A 30 25.81 -17.00 -43.77
N VAL A 31 26.40 -16.95 -44.97
CA VAL A 31 27.84 -16.72 -45.17
C VAL A 31 28.09 -15.32 -45.69
N THR A 32 28.62 -14.44 -44.83
CA THR A 32 29.06 -13.09 -45.18
C THR A 32 30.55 -13.10 -45.50
N SER A 33 30.99 -12.47 -46.59
CA SER A 33 32.41 -12.34 -46.93
C SER A 33 32.96 -10.95 -46.59
N ALA A 34 34.24 -10.91 -46.20
CA ALA A 34 35.03 -9.70 -46.02
C ALA A 34 36.33 -9.83 -46.82
N ASP A 35 36.68 -8.80 -47.58
CA ASP A 35 37.86 -8.86 -48.47
C ASP A 35 39.14 -8.39 -47.76
N ASN A 36 39.02 -7.75 -46.60
CA ASN A 36 40.12 -7.26 -45.78
C ASN A 36 39.73 -7.17 -44.29
N LEU A 37 40.73 -6.98 -43.42
CA LEU A 37 40.52 -6.97 -41.97
C LEU A 37 39.68 -5.77 -41.48
N ALA A 38 39.69 -4.65 -42.19
CA ALA A 38 38.87 -3.49 -41.85
C ALA A 38 37.38 -3.78 -42.05
N GLU A 39 37.02 -4.46 -43.15
CA GLU A 39 35.67 -4.95 -43.39
C GLU A 39 35.23 -6.00 -42.38
N VAL A 40 36.16 -6.81 -41.84
CA VAL A 40 35.82 -7.74 -40.76
C VAL A 40 35.40 -6.97 -39.52
N SER A 41 36.12 -5.92 -39.13
CA SER A 41 35.74 -5.12 -37.96
C SER A 41 34.41 -4.39 -38.14
N GLU A 42 34.12 -3.89 -39.33
CA GLU A 42 32.85 -3.24 -39.66
C GLU A 42 31.68 -4.24 -39.65
N LYS A 43 31.90 -5.44 -40.21
CA LYS A 43 30.87 -6.47 -40.27
C LYS A 43 30.76 -7.24 -38.95
N ALA A 44 31.80 -7.31 -38.11
CA ALA A 44 31.84 -8.10 -36.88
C ALA A 44 30.84 -7.65 -35.80
N ASP A 45 30.22 -6.48 -35.94
CA ASP A 45 29.08 -6.06 -35.11
C ASP A 45 27.80 -6.89 -35.40
N GLY A 46 27.77 -7.67 -36.48
CA GLY A 46 26.77 -8.70 -36.70
C GLY A 46 26.94 -9.90 -35.75
N ASN A 47 25.83 -10.55 -35.38
CA ASN A 47 25.86 -11.77 -34.56
C ASN A 47 26.41 -12.96 -35.38
N PHE A 48 27.72 -13.04 -35.55
CA PHE A 48 28.41 -14.15 -36.20
C PHE A 48 28.77 -15.24 -35.19
N ASP A 49 28.47 -16.49 -35.53
CA ASP A 49 28.80 -17.67 -34.72
C ASP A 49 30.24 -18.13 -34.94
N VAL A 50 30.75 -17.96 -36.18
CA VAL A 50 32.08 -18.43 -36.59
C VAL A 50 32.71 -17.44 -37.56
N ILE A 51 33.98 -17.11 -37.35
CA ILE A 51 34.79 -16.33 -38.29
C ILE A 51 35.85 -17.26 -38.90
N VAL A 52 35.82 -17.42 -40.22
CA VAL A 52 36.77 -18.23 -40.98
C VAL A 52 37.74 -17.31 -41.69
N THR A 53 39.03 -17.41 -41.37
CA THR A 53 40.08 -16.61 -42.03
C THR A 53 40.91 -17.49 -42.95
N GLY A 54 40.95 -17.13 -44.24
CA GLY A 54 41.81 -17.73 -45.24
C GLY A 54 43.13 -16.97 -45.31
N TYR A 55 44.18 -17.55 -44.74
CA TYR A 55 45.51 -16.95 -44.79
C TYR A 55 46.16 -17.23 -46.14
N VAL A 56 46.27 -16.20 -46.98
CA VAL A 56 47.34 -16.14 -47.96
C VAL A 56 48.43 -15.29 -47.33
N VAL A 57 49.49 -15.93 -46.82
CA VAL A 57 50.71 -15.21 -46.45
C VAL A 57 51.18 -14.55 -47.75
N PRO A 58 51.17 -13.21 -47.86
CA PRO A 58 51.75 -12.57 -49.03
C PRO A 58 53.21 -13.04 -49.10
N ALA A 59 53.80 -13.17 -50.29
CA ALA A 59 55.21 -13.52 -50.44
C ALA A 59 56.11 -12.36 -49.95
N VAL A 60 56.03 -12.02 -48.67
CA VAL A 60 56.90 -11.08 -47.95
C VAL A 60 57.93 -11.92 -47.23
N SER A 61 59.13 -11.97 -47.81
CA SER A 61 60.29 -12.57 -47.14
C SER A 61 60.76 -11.68 -45.97
N GLY A 62 61.16 -12.31 -44.86
CA GLY A 62 61.87 -11.67 -43.74
C GLY A 62 61.00 -11.04 -42.64
N GLU A 63 61.61 -10.13 -41.87
CA GLU A 63 61.09 -9.49 -40.64
C GLU A 63 59.68 -8.86 -40.75
N LYS A 64 59.25 -8.53 -41.97
CA LYS A 64 57.93 -7.92 -42.24
C LYS A 64 56.77 -8.91 -42.07
N ALA A 65 56.97 -10.19 -42.36
CA ALA A 65 55.93 -11.21 -42.14
C ALA A 65 55.70 -11.45 -40.64
N THR A 66 56.78 -11.48 -39.84
CA THR A 66 56.71 -11.59 -38.38
C THR A 66 56.08 -10.37 -37.73
N ALA A 67 56.39 -9.15 -38.20
CA ALA A 67 55.76 -7.93 -37.69
C ALA A 67 54.25 -7.90 -37.98
N TYR A 68 53.82 -8.35 -39.16
CA TYR A 68 52.41 -8.44 -39.52
C TYR A 68 51.64 -9.47 -38.68
N LEU A 69 52.22 -10.66 -38.47
CA LEU A 69 51.62 -11.69 -37.61
C LEU A 69 51.54 -11.23 -36.14
N ASN A 70 52.57 -10.55 -35.64
CA ASN A 70 52.56 -10.00 -34.28
C ASN A 70 51.47 -8.92 -34.11
N GLY A 71 51.29 -8.02 -35.09
CA GLY A 71 50.22 -7.02 -35.04
C GLY A 71 48.81 -7.62 -35.05
N ILE A 72 48.62 -8.72 -35.78
CA ILE A 72 47.36 -9.48 -35.76
C ILE A 72 47.14 -10.13 -34.39
N GLN A 73 48.19 -10.74 -33.83
CA GLN A 73 48.10 -11.36 -32.52
C GLN A 73 47.81 -10.34 -31.42
N GLU A 74 48.44 -9.17 -31.44
CA GLU A 74 48.14 -8.06 -30.51
C GLU A 74 46.70 -7.56 -30.65
N ALA A 75 46.17 -7.48 -31.88
CA ALA A 75 44.77 -7.10 -32.09
C ALA A 75 43.79 -8.14 -31.52
N PHE A 76 44.09 -9.43 -31.69
CA PHE A 76 43.29 -10.51 -31.09
C PHE A 76 43.38 -10.50 -29.55
N ASP A 77 44.57 -10.31 -28.99
CA ASP A 77 44.76 -10.24 -27.54
C ASP A 77 44.05 -9.01 -26.93
N GLY A 78 44.09 -7.86 -27.61
CA GLY A 78 43.37 -6.65 -27.21
C GLY A 78 41.84 -6.80 -27.27
N ALA A 79 41.33 -7.42 -28.34
CA ALA A 79 39.90 -7.72 -28.47
C ALA A 79 39.44 -8.72 -27.39
N ALA A 80 40.22 -9.78 -27.14
CA ALA A 80 39.94 -10.77 -26.10
C ALA A 80 39.96 -10.15 -24.69
N SER A 81 40.89 -9.23 -24.41
CA SER A 81 40.96 -8.51 -23.13
C SER A 81 39.73 -7.62 -22.93
N THR A 82 39.33 -6.87 -23.96
CA THR A 82 38.16 -5.98 -23.92
C THR A 82 36.86 -6.78 -23.73
N LEU A 83 36.75 -7.95 -24.36
CA LEU A 83 35.62 -8.86 -24.18
C LEU A 83 35.55 -9.40 -22.75
N ARG A 84 36.67 -9.83 -22.16
CA ARG A 84 36.73 -10.28 -20.76
C ARG A 84 36.33 -9.19 -19.78
N GLU A 85 36.83 -7.97 -19.95
CA GLU A 85 36.46 -6.83 -19.09
C GLU A 85 34.96 -6.52 -19.17
N LYS A 86 34.36 -6.55 -20.36
CA LYS A 86 32.91 -6.39 -20.53
C LYS A 86 32.11 -7.53 -19.90
N THR A 87 32.59 -8.78 -19.99
CA THR A 87 31.97 -9.94 -19.34
C THR A 87 32.01 -9.82 -17.82
N ASP A 88 33.17 -9.45 -17.26
CA ASP A 88 33.35 -9.27 -15.81
C ASP A 88 32.52 -8.10 -15.27
N ALA A 89 32.45 -6.99 -16.02
CA ALA A 89 31.60 -5.85 -15.70
C ALA A 89 30.10 -6.23 -15.70
N ASN A 90 29.66 -7.01 -16.69
CA ASN A 90 28.29 -7.53 -16.75
C ASN A 90 27.98 -8.51 -15.62
N GLU A 91 28.93 -9.37 -15.23
CA GLU A 91 28.74 -10.28 -14.10
C GLU A 91 28.63 -9.53 -12.77
N MET A 92 29.44 -8.47 -12.58
CA MET A 92 29.35 -7.59 -11.42
C MET A 92 28.01 -6.86 -11.36
N LEU A 93 27.53 -6.32 -12.48
CA LEU A 93 26.21 -5.68 -12.60
C LEU A 93 25.08 -6.66 -12.25
N LEU A 94 25.15 -7.89 -12.75
CA LEU A 94 24.18 -8.95 -12.45
C LEU A 94 24.15 -9.31 -10.95
N LYS A 95 25.32 -9.38 -10.30
CA LYS A 95 25.42 -9.61 -8.84
C LYS A 95 24.78 -8.45 -8.06
N THR A 96 25.08 -7.21 -8.43
CA THR A 96 24.48 -6.02 -7.80
C THR A 96 22.96 -6.00 -7.94
N ILE A 97 22.43 -6.24 -9.14
CA ILE A 97 20.99 -6.29 -9.38
C ILE A 97 20.33 -7.40 -8.53
N LYS A 98 20.93 -8.60 -8.46
CA LYS A 98 20.41 -9.70 -7.62
C LYS A 98 20.40 -9.34 -6.13
N GLN A 99 21.41 -8.61 -5.67
CA GLN A 99 21.50 -8.17 -4.28
C GLN A 99 20.45 -7.09 -3.97
N GLU A 100 20.27 -6.11 -4.86
CA GLU A 100 19.20 -5.11 -4.73
C GLU A 100 17.81 -5.74 -4.74
N GLN A 101 17.55 -6.68 -5.65
CA GLN A 101 16.29 -7.44 -5.68
C GLN A 101 16.05 -8.18 -4.36
N SER A 102 17.09 -8.80 -3.78
CA SER A 102 16.99 -9.47 -2.49
C SER A 102 16.68 -8.50 -1.35
N ASN A 103 17.29 -7.31 -1.36
CA ASN A 103 17.02 -6.25 -0.38
C ASN A 103 15.59 -5.73 -0.47
N ILE A 104 15.09 -5.48 -1.69
CA ILE A 104 13.71 -5.04 -1.94
C ILE A 104 12.71 -6.09 -1.45
N LEU A 105 12.94 -7.37 -1.76
CA LEU A 105 12.07 -8.46 -1.29
C LEU A 105 12.06 -8.56 0.23
N ALA A 106 13.21 -8.47 0.89
CA ALA A 106 13.30 -8.48 2.35
C ALA A 106 12.56 -7.29 2.99
N PHE A 107 12.69 -6.10 2.39
CA PHE A 107 11.98 -4.90 2.81
C PHE A 107 10.45 -5.07 2.69
N LEU A 108 9.96 -5.53 1.54
CA LEU A 108 8.54 -5.78 1.31
C LEU A 108 7.97 -6.82 2.28
N GLN A 109 8.68 -7.93 2.50
CA GLN A 109 8.26 -8.94 3.47
C GLN A 109 8.16 -8.39 4.90
N LYS A 110 9.08 -7.51 5.30
CA LYS A 110 9.03 -6.85 6.61
C LYS A 110 7.79 -5.96 6.74
N HIS A 111 7.50 -5.15 5.72
CA HIS A 111 6.34 -4.27 5.72
C HIS A 111 5.01 -5.03 5.71
N ILE A 112 4.91 -6.12 4.94
CA ILE A 112 3.71 -6.97 4.93
C ILE A 112 3.47 -7.56 6.32
N ARG A 113 4.50 -8.13 6.96
CA ARG A 113 4.38 -8.66 8.33
C ARG A 113 3.95 -7.60 9.34
N GLN A 114 4.41 -6.36 9.17
CA GLN A 114 4.02 -5.26 10.04
C GLN A 114 2.55 -4.86 9.83
N ALA A 115 2.12 -4.70 8.58
CA ALA A 115 0.73 -4.41 8.23
C ALA A 115 -0.24 -5.50 8.72
N GLU A 116 0.16 -6.78 8.64
CA GLU A 116 -0.62 -7.89 9.18
C GLU A 116 -0.79 -7.81 10.70
N LYS A 117 0.28 -7.44 11.43
CA LYS A 117 0.22 -7.22 12.88
C LYS A 117 -0.69 -6.06 13.25
N GLU A 118 -0.58 -4.92 12.56
CA GLU A 118 -1.42 -3.75 12.78
C GLU A 118 -2.90 -4.06 12.50
N LYS A 119 -3.19 -4.80 11.41
CA LYS A 119 -4.54 -5.27 11.09
C LYS A 119 -5.11 -6.22 12.14
N ALA A 120 -4.27 -7.10 12.70
CA ALA A 120 -4.69 -8.00 13.78
C ALA A 120 -5.03 -7.23 15.05
N LEU A 121 -4.21 -6.24 15.42
CA LEU A 121 -4.46 -5.36 16.57
C LEU A 121 -5.78 -4.58 16.40
N LEU A 122 -5.98 -3.97 15.22
CA LEU A 122 -7.19 -3.21 14.93
C LEU A 122 -8.46 -4.08 15.02
N ARG A 123 -8.40 -5.34 14.56
CA ARG A 123 -9.52 -6.29 14.70
C ARG A 123 -9.82 -6.59 16.16
N GLN A 124 -8.80 -6.76 16.99
CA GLN A 124 -8.97 -7.00 18.42
C GLN A 124 -9.61 -5.79 19.11
N GLU A 125 -9.16 -4.58 18.77
CA GLU A 125 -9.75 -3.34 19.29
C GLU A 125 -11.22 -3.18 18.86
N MET A 126 -11.54 -3.44 17.59
CA MET A 126 -12.93 -3.43 17.11
C MET A 126 -13.82 -4.44 17.85
N GLN A 127 -13.31 -5.65 18.12
CA GLN A 127 -14.05 -6.64 18.91
C GLN A 127 -14.28 -6.15 20.34
N ALA A 128 -13.26 -5.59 20.99
CA ALA A 128 -13.39 -5.06 22.34
C ALA A 128 -14.38 -3.89 22.42
N VAL A 129 -14.45 -3.03 21.39
CA VAL A 129 -15.44 -1.96 21.30
C VAL A 129 -16.84 -2.56 21.09
N ALA A 130 -17.01 -3.51 20.19
CA ALA A 130 -18.30 -4.16 19.94
C ALA A 130 -18.84 -4.86 21.20
N GLU A 131 -17.98 -5.54 21.97
CA GLU A 131 -18.35 -6.17 23.25
C GLU A 131 -18.79 -5.12 24.28
N LYS A 132 -18.07 -4.00 24.38
CA LYS A 132 -18.44 -2.88 25.27
C LYS A 132 -19.78 -2.27 24.87
N ASP A 133 -20.01 -2.05 23.58
CA ASP A 133 -21.27 -1.50 23.07
C ASP A 133 -22.44 -2.45 23.34
N GLU A 134 -22.23 -3.77 23.23
CA GLU A 134 -23.26 -4.76 23.55
C GLU A 134 -23.61 -4.75 25.05
N VAL A 135 -22.60 -4.66 25.92
CA VAL A 135 -22.81 -4.52 27.38
C VAL A 135 -23.57 -3.23 27.70
N TYR A 136 -23.13 -2.11 27.13
CA TYR A 136 -23.79 -0.81 27.31
C TYR A 136 -25.26 -0.83 26.84
N LEU A 137 -25.56 -1.45 25.69
CA LEU A 137 -26.93 -1.59 25.20
C LEU A 137 -27.78 -2.44 26.16
N LYS A 138 -27.25 -3.54 26.69
CA LYS A 138 -27.96 -4.40 27.65
C LYS A 138 -28.29 -3.64 28.93
N GLU A 139 -27.32 -2.93 29.49
CA GLU A 139 -27.50 -2.12 30.71
C GLU A 139 -28.54 -1.01 30.47
N LYS A 140 -28.47 -0.32 29.33
CA LYS A 140 -29.45 0.70 28.96
C LYS A 140 -30.86 0.12 28.83
N MET A 141 -31.02 -1.01 28.15
CA MET A 141 -32.33 -1.66 28.02
C MET A 141 -32.89 -2.12 29.37
N GLU A 142 -32.05 -2.59 30.29
CA GLU A 142 -32.48 -2.97 31.63
C GLU A 142 -32.91 -1.74 32.46
N ALA A 143 -32.16 -0.64 32.36
CA ALA A 143 -32.52 0.63 32.99
C ALA A 143 -33.85 1.19 32.45
N GLU A 144 -34.07 1.16 31.14
CA GLU A 144 -35.33 1.57 30.51
C GLU A 144 -36.50 0.72 30.98
N LYS A 145 -36.34 -0.61 31.06
CA LYS A 145 -37.38 -1.50 31.61
C LYS A 145 -37.72 -1.17 33.07
N LYS A 146 -36.71 -0.92 33.91
CA LYS A 146 -36.92 -0.52 35.31
C LYS A 146 -37.69 0.81 35.38
N ALA A 147 -37.31 1.79 34.57
CA ALA A 147 -38.00 3.08 34.50
C ALA A 147 -39.47 2.93 34.06
N GLU A 148 -39.76 2.09 33.05
CA GLU A 148 -41.12 1.81 32.59
C GLU A 148 -41.98 1.17 33.70
N THR A 149 -41.43 0.20 34.43
CA THR A 149 -42.15 -0.43 35.56
C THR A 149 -42.45 0.57 36.68
N ALA A 150 -41.52 1.47 36.99
CA ALA A 150 -41.73 2.52 37.99
C ALA A 150 -42.82 3.52 37.55
N LEU A 151 -42.85 3.90 36.27
CA LEU A 151 -43.90 4.76 35.71
C LEU A 151 -45.29 4.11 35.80
N LYS A 152 -45.41 2.81 35.48
CA LYS A 152 -46.68 2.07 35.62
C LYS A 152 -47.15 2.04 37.08
N ALA A 153 -46.26 1.78 38.02
CA ALA A 153 -46.58 1.79 39.44
C ALA A 153 -47.04 3.17 39.93
N LYS A 154 -46.44 4.25 39.43
CA LYS A 154 -46.86 5.63 39.72
C LYS A 154 -48.27 5.92 39.21
N ALA A 155 -48.56 5.54 37.96
CA ALA A 155 -49.88 5.73 37.36
C ALA A 155 -50.99 4.97 38.12
N GLU A 156 -50.71 3.76 38.59
CA GLU A 156 -51.67 3.00 39.44
C GLU A 156 -51.88 3.66 40.81
N ALA A 157 -50.82 4.17 41.44
CA ALA A 157 -50.91 4.86 42.71
C ALA A 157 -51.75 6.15 42.59
N GLU A 158 -51.57 6.93 41.53
CA GLU A 158 -52.37 8.12 41.23
C GLU A 158 -53.85 7.76 41.04
N LYS A 159 -54.17 6.72 40.26
CA LYS A 159 -55.56 6.25 40.10
C LYS A 159 -56.20 5.86 41.42
N LYS A 160 -55.47 5.15 42.31
CA LYS A 160 -55.98 4.79 43.64
C LYS A 160 -56.21 6.02 44.52
N ALA A 161 -55.30 7.00 44.47
CA ALA A 161 -55.45 8.25 45.22
C ALA A 161 -56.66 9.07 44.73
N GLU A 162 -56.87 9.14 43.41
CA GLU A 162 -58.03 9.83 42.82
C GLU A 162 -59.37 9.15 43.22
N ALA A 163 -59.40 7.81 43.20
CA ALA A 163 -60.56 7.04 43.66
C ALA A 163 -60.85 7.28 45.15
N ALA A 164 -59.81 7.34 45.98
CA ALA A 164 -59.95 7.65 47.41
C ALA A 164 -60.47 9.07 47.64
N LEU A 165 -60.01 10.06 46.87
CA LEU A 165 -60.52 11.43 46.92
C LEU A 165 -62.00 11.53 46.53
N LYS A 166 -62.42 10.82 45.48
CA LYS A 166 -63.84 10.74 45.07
C LYS A 166 -64.70 10.11 46.16
N ALA A 167 -64.24 8.99 46.76
CA ALA A 167 -64.93 8.35 47.87
C ALA A 167 -65.03 9.26 49.11
N ALA A 168 -63.98 10.04 49.39
CA ALA A 168 -63.99 11.02 50.49
C ALA A 168 -64.96 12.17 50.21
N ALA A 169 -65.06 12.66 48.98
CA ALA A 169 -66.02 13.69 48.59
C ALA A 169 -67.48 13.18 48.70
N GLU A 170 -67.75 11.95 48.30
CA GLU A 170 -69.07 11.30 48.48
C GLU A 170 -69.39 11.05 49.95
N ALA A 171 -68.41 10.60 50.74
CA ALA A 171 -68.56 10.45 52.18
C ALA A 171 -68.83 11.80 52.86
N LYS A 172 -68.18 12.88 52.41
CA LYS A 172 -68.42 14.24 52.90
C LYS A 172 -69.86 14.71 52.64
N LYS A 173 -70.37 14.48 51.42
CA LYS A 173 -71.78 14.71 51.08
C LYS A 173 -72.74 13.89 51.98
N ARG A 174 -72.35 12.66 52.35
CA ARG A 174 -73.12 11.82 53.28
C ARG A 174 -72.98 12.23 54.76
N THR A 175 -71.86 12.82 55.17
CA THR A 175 -71.67 13.34 56.53
C THR A 175 -72.35 14.68 56.77
N ASP A 176 -72.51 15.53 55.74
CA ASP A 176 -73.36 16.72 55.84
C ASP A 176 -74.84 16.34 56.11
N THR A 177 -75.26 15.14 55.69
CA THR A 177 -76.58 14.58 56.03
C THR A 177 -76.62 13.78 57.35
N ALA A 178 -75.48 13.54 58.02
CA ALA A 178 -75.37 12.57 59.11
C ALA A 178 -74.57 13.09 60.33
N VAL A 179 -74.80 14.33 60.75
CA VAL A 179 -74.29 14.89 62.02
C VAL A 179 -75.04 14.29 63.24
N LYS A 180 -75.20 12.96 63.31
CA LYS A 180 -75.85 12.29 64.45
C LYS A 180 -75.21 10.98 64.93
N SER A 181 -73.98 10.62 64.53
CA SER A 181 -73.29 9.46 65.11
C SER A 181 -71.75 9.61 65.18
N GLU A 182 -71.27 10.07 66.34
CA GLU A 182 -69.85 10.43 66.57
C GLU A 182 -68.88 9.24 66.75
N GLY A 183 -69.35 7.99 66.85
CA GLY A 183 -68.48 6.82 67.10
C GLY A 183 -67.77 6.26 65.86
N GLU A 184 -68.43 6.24 64.70
CA GLU A 184 -67.87 5.69 63.46
C GLU A 184 -67.01 6.70 62.68
N ALA A 185 -67.28 8.00 62.88
CA ALA A 185 -66.52 9.10 62.27
C ALA A 185 -65.05 9.09 62.73
N LYS A 186 -64.79 8.75 64.00
CA LYS A 186 -63.44 8.74 64.57
C LYS A 186 -62.56 7.61 64.00
N LYS A 187 -63.11 6.41 63.81
CA LYS A 187 -62.40 5.29 63.15
C LYS A 187 -62.14 5.55 61.66
N LYS A 188 -63.09 6.20 60.95
CA LYS A 188 -62.90 6.59 59.55
C LYS A 188 -61.86 7.72 59.41
N ALA A 189 -61.81 8.66 60.35
CA ALA A 189 -60.78 9.70 60.39
C ALA A 189 -59.37 9.12 60.65
N GLU A 190 -59.23 8.14 61.55
CA GLU A 190 -57.95 7.43 61.74
C GLU A 190 -57.52 6.64 60.49
N ALA A 191 -58.45 5.96 59.82
CA ALA A 191 -58.15 5.26 58.58
C ALA A 191 -57.72 6.22 57.46
N ALA A 192 -58.35 7.39 57.36
CA ALA A 192 -57.99 8.43 56.40
C ALA A 192 -56.61 9.03 56.71
N LEU A 193 -56.27 9.24 57.99
CA LEU A 193 -54.94 9.70 58.40
C LEU A 193 -53.85 8.67 58.07
N LYS A 194 -54.11 7.37 58.28
CA LYS A 194 -53.17 6.30 57.86
C LYS A 194 -52.97 6.27 56.35
N ALA A 195 -54.05 6.38 55.57
CA ALA A 195 -53.97 6.41 54.12
C ALA A 195 -53.18 7.64 53.61
N LYS A 196 -53.36 8.79 54.26
CA LYS A 196 -52.59 10.01 53.95
C LYS A 196 -51.09 9.81 54.23
N ALA A 197 -50.75 9.23 55.38
CA ALA A 197 -49.35 8.96 55.74
C ALA A 197 -48.67 7.95 54.80
N GLU A 198 -49.40 6.93 54.32
CA GLU A 198 -48.90 6.01 53.29
C GLU A 198 -48.71 6.69 51.93
N ALA A 199 -49.63 7.57 51.53
CA ALA A 199 -49.51 8.33 50.30
C ALA A 199 -48.29 9.28 50.34
N GLU A 200 -48.04 9.90 51.49
CA GLU A 200 -46.89 10.78 51.72
C GLU A 200 -45.57 10.01 51.62
N LYS A 201 -45.47 8.83 52.24
CA LYS A 201 -44.30 7.94 52.11
C LYS A 201 -44.05 7.51 50.66
N LYS A 202 -45.10 7.23 49.89
CA LYS A 202 -44.97 6.87 48.47
C LYS A 202 -44.51 8.05 47.62
N ALA A 203 -45.01 9.25 47.90
CA ALA A 203 -44.57 10.46 47.23
C ALA A 203 -43.08 10.76 47.51
N GLU A 204 -42.65 10.57 48.76
CA GLU A 204 -41.25 10.73 49.16
C GLU A 204 -40.32 9.70 48.49
N ALA A 205 -40.75 8.44 48.42
CA ALA A 205 -40.01 7.40 47.68
C ALA A 205 -39.91 7.70 46.17
N ALA A 206 -40.98 8.22 45.56
CA ALA A 206 -40.99 8.62 44.15
C ALA A 206 -40.06 9.82 43.88
N LEU A 207 -40.00 10.79 44.79
CA LEU A 207 -39.06 11.91 44.71
C LEU A 207 -37.60 11.43 44.78
N LYS A 208 -37.30 10.48 45.66
CA LYS A 208 -35.96 9.86 45.70
C LYS A 208 -35.60 9.16 44.39
N ALA A 209 -36.51 8.36 43.84
CA ALA A 209 -36.28 7.67 42.57
C ALA A 209 -36.07 8.65 41.40
N ALA A 210 -36.82 9.77 41.38
CA ALA A 210 -36.64 10.82 40.38
C ALA A 210 -35.27 11.50 40.50
N ALA A 211 -34.81 11.80 41.73
CA ALA A 211 -33.50 12.38 41.97
C ALA A 211 -32.34 11.44 41.61
N GLU A 212 -32.51 10.13 41.82
CA GLU A 212 -31.53 9.12 41.38
C GLU A 212 -31.48 9.01 39.85
N ALA A 213 -32.64 9.06 39.18
CA ALA A 213 -32.71 9.06 37.73
C ALA A 213 -32.06 10.32 37.12
N GLU A 214 -32.25 11.49 37.74
CA GLU A 214 -31.61 12.73 37.33
C GLU A 214 -30.08 12.66 37.44
N LYS A 215 -29.56 12.14 38.56
CA LYS A 215 -28.12 11.88 38.72
C LYS A 215 -27.59 10.90 37.67
N GLY A 216 -28.35 9.84 37.38
CA GLY A 216 -28.00 8.87 36.33
C GLY A 216 -27.91 9.52 34.94
N ALA A 217 -28.86 10.40 34.62
CA ALA A 217 -28.85 11.15 33.37
C ALA A 217 -27.66 12.12 33.29
N GLU A 218 -27.32 12.79 34.39
CA GLU A 218 -26.15 13.67 34.48
C GLU A 218 -24.83 12.91 34.30
N THR A 219 -24.71 11.71 34.91
CA THR A 219 -23.54 10.85 34.69
C THR A 219 -23.41 10.39 33.24
N ALA A 220 -24.51 9.97 32.62
CA ALA A 220 -24.52 9.56 31.22
C ALA A 220 -24.16 10.73 30.27
N LEU A 221 -24.63 11.94 30.58
CA LEU A 221 -24.27 13.14 29.83
C LEU A 221 -22.77 13.43 29.93
N ASN A 222 -22.20 13.33 31.14
CA ASN A 222 -20.77 13.55 31.37
C ASN A 222 -19.89 12.49 30.67
N GLU A 223 -20.32 11.23 30.66
CA GLU A 223 -19.65 10.17 29.90
C GLU A 223 -19.69 10.43 28.40
N LYS A 224 -20.84 10.88 27.88
CA LYS A 224 -20.98 11.28 26.48
C LYS A 224 -20.02 12.43 26.12
N ILE A 225 -19.95 13.47 26.95
CA ILE A 225 -19.02 14.60 26.74
C ILE A 225 -17.56 14.12 26.72
N ARG A 226 -17.18 13.20 27.62
CA ARG A 226 -15.82 12.62 27.63
C ARG A 226 -15.55 11.80 26.37
N ALA A 227 -16.52 11.00 25.92
CA ALA A 227 -16.40 10.23 24.70
C ALA A 227 -16.24 11.14 23.47
N GLU A 228 -17.05 12.21 23.37
CA GLU A 228 -16.94 13.21 22.30
C GLU A 228 -15.58 13.92 22.32
N ALA A 229 -15.05 14.27 23.50
CA ALA A 229 -13.72 14.85 23.63
C ALA A 229 -12.61 13.87 23.19
N GLY A 230 -12.76 12.57 23.50
CA GLY A 230 -11.84 11.53 23.03
C GLY A 230 -11.84 11.40 21.50
N ILE A 231 -13.03 11.42 20.87
CA ILE A 231 -13.18 11.39 19.41
C ILE A 231 -12.55 12.64 18.78
N ALA A 232 -12.72 13.82 19.39
CA ALA A 232 -12.12 15.06 18.90
C ALA A 232 -10.58 14.97 18.89
N LYS A 233 -9.98 14.42 19.95
CA LYS A 233 -8.53 14.22 20.03
C LYS A 233 -8.01 13.24 18.96
N LEU A 234 -8.71 12.13 18.74
CA LEU A 234 -8.35 11.18 17.67
C LEU A 234 -8.39 11.85 16.29
N ARG A 235 -9.40 12.70 16.03
CA ARG A 235 -9.49 13.45 14.77
C ARG A 235 -8.34 14.43 14.58
N GLU A 236 -7.86 15.04 15.65
CA GLU A 236 -6.69 15.93 15.62
C GLU A 236 -5.40 15.15 15.33
N GLU A 237 -5.22 13.99 15.96
CA GLU A 237 -4.10 13.09 15.69
C GLU A 237 -4.11 12.58 14.24
N ASP A 238 -5.28 12.18 13.74
CA ASP A 238 -5.48 11.76 12.34
C ASP A 238 -5.17 12.90 11.36
N ALA A 239 -5.61 14.13 11.65
CA ALA A 239 -5.31 15.31 10.82
C ALA A 239 -3.80 15.55 10.74
N GLY A 240 -3.08 15.48 11.86
CA GLY A 240 -1.62 15.61 11.88
C GLY A 240 -0.92 14.52 11.06
N ARG A 241 -1.42 13.28 11.13
CA ARG A 241 -0.88 12.16 10.34
C ARG A 241 -1.13 12.33 8.84
N ILE A 242 -2.30 12.85 8.45
CA ILE A 242 -2.63 13.16 7.06
C ILE A 242 -1.69 14.25 6.51
N GLU A 243 -1.43 15.30 7.29
CA GLU A 243 -0.49 16.36 6.89
C GLU A 243 0.94 15.84 6.70
N GLN A 244 1.40 14.96 7.58
CA GLN A 244 2.71 14.32 7.44
C GLN A 244 2.78 13.48 6.16
N LEU A 245 1.80 12.61 5.95
CA LEU A 245 1.75 11.76 4.74
C LEU A 245 1.69 12.60 3.47
N THR A 246 0.98 13.73 3.49
CA THR A 246 0.92 14.65 2.35
C THR A 246 2.28 15.27 2.05
N ARG A 247 3.05 15.64 3.09
CA ARG A 247 4.44 16.13 2.91
C ARG A 247 5.35 15.06 2.32
N GLU A 248 5.24 13.82 2.79
CA GLU A 248 6.03 12.68 2.27
C GLU A 248 5.69 12.39 0.80
N VAL A 249 4.40 12.38 0.44
CA VAL A 249 3.95 12.20 -0.95
C VAL A 249 4.50 13.30 -1.86
N ASN A 250 4.44 14.56 -1.43
CA ASN A 250 4.99 15.68 -2.20
C ASN A 250 6.50 15.54 -2.40
N GLY A 251 7.25 15.16 -1.36
CA GLY A 251 8.70 14.94 -1.45
C GLY A 251 9.07 13.80 -2.40
N LEU A 252 8.33 12.69 -2.36
CA LEU A 252 8.50 11.58 -3.30
C LEU A 252 8.17 11.99 -4.73
N GLN A 253 7.16 12.84 -4.93
CA GLN A 253 6.80 13.35 -6.24
C GLN A 253 7.92 14.22 -6.83
N GLU A 254 8.53 15.11 -6.04
CA GLU A 254 9.70 15.89 -6.45
C GLU A 254 10.90 14.99 -6.81
N GLU A 255 11.12 13.91 -6.06
CA GLU A 255 12.19 12.95 -6.33
C GLU A 255 11.95 12.16 -7.63
N VAL A 256 10.70 11.80 -7.91
CA VAL A 256 10.28 11.19 -9.19
C VAL A 256 10.49 12.17 -10.35
N GLU A 257 10.09 13.43 -10.21
CA GLU A 257 10.31 14.45 -11.25
C GLU A 257 11.81 14.66 -11.54
N LYS A 258 12.63 14.71 -10.49
CA LYS A 258 14.08 14.82 -10.61
C LYS A 258 14.71 13.62 -11.32
N SER A 259 14.27 12.42 -10.99
CA SER A 259 14.78 11.20 -11.62
C SER A 259 14.31 11.06 -13.08
N MET A 260 13.09 11.48 -13.41
CA MET A 260 12.65 11.59 -14.80
C MET A 260 13.49 12.58 -15.61
N ALA A 261 13.80 13.76 -15.05
CA ALA A 261 14.64 14.75 -15.71
C ALA A 261 16.05 14.22 -16.01
N LEU A 262 16.63 13.45 -15.08
CA LEU A 262 17.92 12.77 -15.29
C LEU A 262 17.85 11.73 -16.42
N VAL A 263 16.76 10.95 -16.48
CA VAL A 263 16.55 9.98 -17.57
C VAL A 263 16.40 10.69 -18.92
N GLU A 264 15.67 11.80 -18.98
CA GLU A 264 15.57 12.60 -20.20
C GLU A 264 16.92 13.19 -20.63
N GLN A 265 17.72 13.69 -19.68
CA GLN A 265 19.07 14.17 -19.96
C GLN A 265 19.93 13.04 -20.54
N GLY A 266 19.93 11.86 -19.91
CA GLY A 266 20.66 10.70 -20.41
C GLY A 266 20.22 10.28 -21.82
N ARG A 267 18.92 10.39 -22.16
CA ARG A 267 18.43 10.18 -23.52
C ARG A 267 18.95 11.21 -24.52
N ARG A 268 19.02 12.49 -24.14
CA ARG A 268 19.57 13.56 -25.01
C ARG A 268 21.07 13.35 -25.26
N GLU A 269 21.82 13.01 -24.21
CA GLU A 269 23.25 12.72 -24.31
C GLU A 269 23.49 11.51 -25.22
N LYS A 270 22.70 10.43 -25.05
CA LYS A 270 22.74 9.27 -25.94
C LYS A 270 22.49 9.65 -27.41
N ALA A 271 21.43 10.40 -27.69
CA ALA A 271 21.12 10.84 -29.05
C ALA A 271 22.22 11.71 -29.67
N ALA A 272 22.85 12.59 -28.88
CA ALA A 272 23.97 13.42 -29.33
C ALA A 272 25.23 12.59 -29.64
N ILE A 273 25.48 11.52 -28.87
CA ILE A 273 26.56 10.56 -29.15
C ILE A 273 26.26 9.80 -30.44
N GLU A 274 25.03 9.31 -30.63
CA GLU A 274 24.60 8.62 -31.85
C GLU A 274 24.75 9.52 -33.09
N GLU A 275 24.40 10.80 -33.01
CA GLU A 275 24.59 11.76 -34.11
C GLU A 275 26.08 11.98 -34.44
N LYS A 276 26.94 12.10 -33.41
CA LYS A 276 28.40 12.21 -33.60
C LYS A 276 28.97 10.97 -34.26
N LEU A 277 28.53 9.78 -33.84
CA LEU A 277 28.93 8.51 -34.45
C LEU A 277 28.52 8.46 -35.93
N ALA A 278 27.29 8.84 -36.26
CA ALA A 278 26.82 8.90 -37.65
C ALA A 278 27.66 9.85 -38.51
N LYS A 279 28.03 11.03 -37.99
CA LYS A 279 28.93 11.97 -38.70
C LYS A 279 30.33 11.43 -38.92
N ILE A 280 30.89 10.73 -37.93
CA ILE A 280 32.19 10.08 -38.05
C ILE A 280 32.12 9.01 -39.14
N GLN A 281 31.04 8.22 -39.16
CA GLN A 281 30.78 7.20 -40.16
C GLN A 281 30.66 7.80 -41.57
N GLU A 282 29.87 8.86 -41.77
CA GLU A 282 29.75 9.55 -43.06
C GLU A 282 31.10 10.13 -43.54
N ASN A 283 31.88 10.74 -42.65
CA ASN A 283 33.21 11.26 -42.99
C ASN A 283 34.18 10.13 -43.37
N TRP A 284 34.09 8.99 -42.69
CA TRP A 284 34.88 7.81 -43.00
C TRP A 284 34.52 7.26 -44.39
N GLU A 285 33.23 7.10 -44.70
CA GLU A 285 32.76 6.68 -46.02
C GLU A 285 33.25 7.60 -47.14
N LYS A 286 33.21 8.93 -46.93
CA LYS A 286 33.75 9.91 -47.89
C LYS A 286 35.26 9.80 -48.08
N PHE A 287 36.01 9.57 -47.00
CA PHE A 287 37.46 9.39 -47.06
C PHE A 287 37.82 8.13 -47.86
N VAL A 288 37.11 7.03 -47.62
CA VAL A 288 37.31 5.77 -48.34
C VAL A 288 36.91 5.88 -49.82
N ALA A 289 35.83 6.60 -50.16
CA ALA A 289 35.38 6.76 -51.54
C ALA A 289 36.22 7.74 -52.39
N GLY A 290 37.02 8.60 -51.75
CA GLY A 290 37.85 9.62 -52.41
C GLY A 290 39.34 9.24 -52.56
N ALA A 291 39.76 8.08 -52.05
CA ALA A 291 41.10 7.51 -52.16
C ALA A 291 41.14 6.36 -53.17
#